data_AF-A0A1F9WE49-F1
#
_entry.id   AF-A0A1F9WE49-F1
#
_cell.length_a   1.000
_cell.length_b   1.000
_cell.length_c   1.000
_cell.angle_alpha   90.00
_cell.angle_beta   90.00
_cell.angle_gamma   90.00
#
_symmetry.space_group_name_H-M   'P 1'
#
loop_
_entity.id
_entity.type
_entity.pdbx_description
1 polymer ?
#
loop_
_entity_poly.entity_id
_entity_poly.type
_entity_poly.pdbx_seq_one_letter_code
_entity_poly.pdbx_strand_id
1 'polypeptide(L)'
;MKPRIDKLFWILGPCVLALAGCASVHQETLNSYTNNFSAVYTQAQDLYLRSEIVAEGIADRPETEGSVTSKLKDLEARKAAFQTRLAALDIIGKYNTVISNLAAGESPENLKGQITQFQQGLISFDVTPITKLAQSATPFLGVLSQGVALVEDAIKRNKLRAAINQAQKPVSAILDILAEDAGSLEDILVPELKRQQDPYRSQVDSLSRRLNARIKELKSTSEIEALLEKASAARRSMNRDGDKPILHRPSANATDPTPSDLDALVLLVGQVEMSAIEFKKLEAQVQAQYVLLNTYKNTLSAAKRAFIALASNVEASRIVATRDFIKQTLELRKATLQLQEAK
;
A
#
# COMPACT_ATOMS: atom_id res chain seq x y z
N MET A 1 39.51 31.02 64.07
CA MET A 1 38.47 30.09 64.52
C MET A 1 37.20 30.34 63.68
N LYS A 2 36.57 29.27 63.18
CA LYS A 2 35.45 29.17 62.21
C LYS A 2 34.41 30.31 62.24
N PRO A 3 33.77 30.65 61.09
CA PRO A 3 32.52 29.93 60.75
C PRO A 3 32.15 29.75 59.25
N ARG A 4 31.30 28.73 59.06
CA ARG A 4 30.19 28.58 58.08
C ARG A 4 30.51 28.42 56.59
N ILE A 5 30.68 27.16 56.20
CA ILE A 5 30.19 26.63 54.91
C ILE A 5 28.69 26.40 55.11
N ASP A 6 27.85 27.20 54.46
CA ASP A 6 26.47 26.89 54.07
C ASP A 6 25.92 28.12 53.34
N LYS A 7 25.32 27.91 52.15
CA LYS A 7 24.71 28.90 51.22
C LYS A 7 25.49 29.27 49.95
N LEU A 8 26.07 28.30 49.25
CA LEU A 8 26.43 28.51 47.84
C LEU A 8 26.25 27.30 46.92
N PHE A 9 25.31 26.41 47.25
CA PHE A 9 24.96 25.24 46.41
C PHE A 9 23.63 25.35 45.67
N TRP A 10 22.96 26.51 45.69
CA TRP A 10 21.61 26.67 45.11
C TRP A 10 21.52 27.56 43.86
N ILE A 11 22.63 27.96 43.22
CA ILE A 11 22.59 28.85 42.03
C ILE A 11 23.25 28.21 40.78
N LEU A 12 23.63 26.94 40.82
CA LEU A 12 24.15 26.21 39.64
C LEU A 12 23.26 25.04 39.19
N GLY A 13 21.98 25.07 39.57
CA GLY A 13 20.98 24.04 39.26
C GLY A 13 20.26 24.10 37.91
N PRO A 14 20.08 25.23 37.19
CA PRO A 14 19.30 25.21 35.95
C PRO A 14 20.09 25.09 34.65
N CYS A 15 21.40 25.37 34.62
CA CYS A 15 22.13 25.48 33.34
C CYS A 15 22.63 24.14 32.77
N VAL A 16 22.56 23.04 33.52
CA VAL A 16 22.93 21.70 33.00
C VAL A 16 21.73 20.96 32.39
N LEU A 17 20.49 21.38 32.70
CA LEU A 17 19.28 20.78 32.12
C LEU A 17 18.85 21.41 30.78
N ALA A 18 19.36 22.60 30.42
CA ALA A 18 19.05 23.25 29.15
C ALA A 18 19.86 22.72 27.95
N LEU A 19 20.96 21.99 28.17
CA LEU A 19 21.77 21.39 27.09
C LEU A 19 21.42 19.93 26.79
N ALA A 20 20.63 19.27 27.65
CA ALA A 20 20.09 17.94 27.40
C ALA A 20 18.81 17.96 26.53
N GLY A 21 18.10 19.10 26.48
CA GLY A 21 16.85 19.25 25.71
C GLY A 21 17.02 19.50 24.20
N CYS A 22 18.22 19.87 23.74
CA CYS A 22 18.47 20.16 22.32
C CYS A 22 19.05 18.97 21.53
N ALA A 23 19.39 17.85 22.21
CA ALA A 23 19.86 16.63 21.57
C ALA A 23 18.72 15.62 21.31
N SER A 24 17.64 15.66 22.10
CA SER A 24 16.58 14.64 22.07
C SER A 24 15.67 14.72 20.84
N VAL A 25 15.28 15.93 20.40
CA VAL A 25 14.26 16.11 19.35
C VAL A 25 14.73 15.60 17.98
N HIS A 26 16.01 15.76 17.65
CA HIS A 26 16.58 15.25 16.40
C HIS A 26 16.66 13.72 16.38
N GLN A 27 16.96 13.11 17.52
CA GLN A 27 17.02 11.67 17.65
C GLN A 27 15.63 11.05 17.71
N GLU A 28 14.67 11.72 18.36
CA GLU A 28 13.27 11.32 18.40
C GLU A 28 12.61 11.37 17.01
N THR A 29 12.84 12.44 16.24
CA THR A 29 12.34 12.55 14.85
C THR A 29 12.98 11.52 13.93
N LEU A 30 14.29 11.26 14.07
CA LEU A 30 14.99 10.21 13.32
C LEU A 30 14.44 8.81 13.68
N ASN A 31 14.35 8.48 14.97
CA ASN A 31 13.81 7.20 15.44
C ASN A 31 12.37 7.00 15.01
N SER A 32 11.55 8.06 15.05
CA SER A 32 10.18 8.01 14.56
C SER A 32 10.14 7.72 13.07
N TYR A 33 10.95 8.40 12.26
CA TYR A 33 11.06 8.12 10.84
C TYR A 33 11.48 6.66 10.56
N THR A 34 12.56 6.17 11.18
CA THR A 34 13.07 4.82 10.90
C THR A 34 12.11 3.72 11.38
N ASN A 35 11.48 3.89 12.54
CA ASN A 35 10.45 2.96 13.04
C ASN A 35 9.23 2.89 12.12
N ASN A 36 8.77 4.03 11.61
CA ASN A 36 7.64 4.04 10.67
C ASN A 36 8.03 3.45 9.31
N PHE A 37 9.27 3.68 8.85
CA PHE A 37 9.76 3.09 7.61
C PHE A 37 9.79 1.55 7.65
N SER A 38 10.17 0.94 8.77
CA SER A 38 10.11 -0.53 8.95
C SER A 38 8.70 -1.08 8.73
N ALA A 39 7.67 -0.35 9.17
CA ALA A 39 6.29 -0.75 8.94
C ALA A 39 5.88 -0.58 7.47
N VAL A 40 6.36 0.45 6.78
CA VAL A 40 6.15 0.63 5.33
C VAL A 40 6.82 -0.51 4.56
N TYR A 41 8.05 -0.86 4.93
CA TYR A 41 8.79 -1.98 4.35
C TYR A 41 8.00 -3.28 4.41
N THR A 42 7.51 -3.64 5.61
CA THR A 42 6.73 -4.87 5.81
C THR A 42 5.44 -4.90 4.98
N GLN A 43 4.70 -3.79 4.94
CA GLN A 43 3.44 -3.70 4.18
C GLN A 43 3.70 -3.72 2.66
N ALA A 44 4.79 -3.12 2.20
CA ALA A 44 5.17 -3.15 0.80
C ALA A 44 5.60 -4.56 0.35
N GLN A 45 6.30 -5.31 1.20
CA GLN A 45 6.64 -6.71 0.92
C GLN A 45 5.40 -7.57 0.71
N ASP A 46 4.41 -7.49 1.60
CA ASP A 46 3.14 -8.23 1.45
C ASP A 46 2.43 -7.84 0.15
N LEU A 47 2.36 -6.54 -0.16
CA LEU A 47 1.75 -6.05 -1.39
C LEU A 47 2.44 -6.62 -2.65
N TYR A 48 3.77 -6.65 -2.69
CA TYR A 48 4.52 -7.15 -3.82
C TYR A 48 4.38 -8.67 -3.97
N LEU A 49 4.48 -9.42 -2.87
CA LEU A 49 4.31 -10.88 -2.88
C LEU A 49 2.91 -11.26 -3.38
N ARG A 50 1.87 -10.55 -2.93
CA ARG A 50 0.50 -10.75 -3.43
C ARG A 50 0.37 -10.45 -4.91
N SER A 51 1.03 -9.41 -5.40
CA SER A 51 1.02 -9.06 -6.82
C SER A 51 1.76 -10.10 -7.67
N GLU A 52 2.84 -10.68 -7.15
CA GLU A 52 3.57 -11.79 -7.78
C GLU A 52 2.69 -13.04 -7.90
N ILE A 53 2.06 -13.48 -6.81
CA ILE A 53 1.16 -14.64 -6.81
C ILE A 53 0.02 -14.46 -7.84
N VAL A 54 -0.54 -13.24 -7.93
CA VAL A 54 -1.57 -12.92 -8.91
C VAL A 54 -1.01 -12.95 -10.34
N ALA A 55 0.19 -12.40 -10.57
CA ALA A 55 0.82 -12.42 -11.88
C ALA A 55 1.14 -13.83 -12.38
N GLU A 56 1.64 -14.71 -11.50
CA GLU A 56 1.85 -16.13 -11.79
C GLU A 56 0.53 -16.80 -12.18
N GLY A 57 -0.51 -16.61 -11.35
CA GLY A 57 -1.83 -17.16 -11.62
C GLY A 57 -2.46 -16.66 -12.92
N ILE A 58 -2.11 -15.47 -13.42
CA ILE A 58 -2.54 -14.94 -14.73
C ILE A 58 -1.77 -15.64 -15.88
N ALA A 59 -0.47 -15.84 -15.71
CA ALA A 59 0.38 -16.46 -16.74
C ALA A 59 0.00 -17.92 -17.01
N ASP A 60 -0.41 -18.66 -15.97
CA ASP A 60 -0.78 -20.07 -16.05
C ASP A 60 -2.16 -20.32 -16.68
N ARG A 61 -2.93 -19.26 -16.99
CA ARG A 61 -4.29 -19.40 -17.51
C ARG A 61 -4.34 -19.63 -19.02
N PRO A 62 -5.15 -20.59 -19.49
CA PRO A 62 -5.34 -20.83 -20.92
C PRO A 62 -6.10 -19.69 -21.62
N GLU A 63 -7.01 -18.99 -20.94
CA GLU A 63 -7.87 -17.96 -21.51
C GLU A 63 -7.24 -16.57 -21.63
N THR A 64 -6.07 -16.34 -21.03
CA THR A 64 -5.37 -15.05 -21.17
C THR A 64 -4.84 -14.90 -22.61
N GLU A 65 -5.00 -13.72 -23.20
CA GLU A 65 -4.53 -13.46 -24.57
C GLU A 65 -3.00 -13.55 -24.68
N GLY A 66 -2.50 -13.93 -25.85
CA GLY A 66 -1.08 -14.03 -26.15
C GLY A 66 -0.53 -15.46 -26.13
N SER A 67 0.63 -15.63 -26.75
CA SER A 67 1.36 -16.89 -26.75
C SER A 67 1.87 -17.25 -25.35
N VAL A 68 2.09 -18.54 -25.07
CA VAL A 68 2.76 -18.99 -23.84
C VAL A 68 4.10 -18.26 -23.65
N THR A 69 4.87 -18.11 -24.72
CA THR A 69 6.16 -17.41 -24.71
C THR A 69 6.04 -15.93 -24.32
N SER A 70 5.03 -15.22 -24.79
CA SER A 70 4.81 -13.82 -24.41
C SER A 70 4.37 -13.69 -22.95
N LYS A 71 3.50 -14.59 -22.47
CA LYS A 71 3.07 -14.61 -21.06
C LYS A 71 4.23 -14.87 -20.10
N LEU A 72 5.11 -15.81 -20.44
CA LEU A 72 6.31 -16.11 -19.66
C LEU A 72 7.27 -14.91 -19.62
N LYS A 73 7.48 -14.24 -20.76
CA LYS A 73 8.32 -13.04 -20.82
C LYS A 73 7.75 -11.90 -19.97
N ASP A 74 6.44 -11.69 -20.01
CA ASP A 74 5.78 -10.66 -19.19
C ASP A 74 5.86 -11.00 -17.70
N LEU A 75 5.72 -12.28 -17.33
CA LEU A 75 5.89 -12.75 -15.96
C LEU A 75 7.33 -12.54 -15.47
N GLU A 76 8.34 -12.90 -16.27
CA GLU A 76 9.75 -12.68 -15.94
C GLU A 76 10.06 -11.20 -15.74
N ALA A 77 9.57 -10.33 -16.62
CA ALA A 77 9.73 -8.89 -16.48
C ALA A 77 9.09 -8.36 -15.18
N ARG A 78 7.90 -8.87 -14.82
CA ARG A 78 7.22 -8.51 -13.56
C ARG A 78 7.97 -9.00 -12.33
N LYS A 79 8.48 -10.24 -12.35
CA LYS A 79 9.32 -10.80 -11.28
C LYS A 79 10.59 -9.99 -11.08
N ALA A 80 11.28 -9.64 -12.17
CA ALA A 80 12.44 -8.76 -12.12
C ALA A 80 12.08 -7.42 -11.47
N ALA A 81 10.97 -6.79 -11.88
CA ALA A 81 10.50 -5.54 -11.28
C ALA A 81 10.17 -5.67 -9.79
N PHE A 82 9.53 -6.78 -9.35
CA PHE A 82 9.29 -7.04 -7.92
C PHE A 82 10.59 -7.13 -7.13
N GLN A 83 11.57 -7.87 -7.63
CA GLN A 83 12.88 -8.01 -6.99
C GLN A 83 13.61 -6.66 -6.91
N THR A 84 13.54 -5.83 -7.95
CA THR A 84 14.09 -4.47 -7.91
C THR A 84 13.40 -3.61 -6.85
N ARG A 85 12.08 -3.69 -6.69
CA ARG A 85 11.37 -2.94 -5.64
C ARG A 85 11.76 -3.37 -4.23
N LEU A 86 11.92 -4.68 -4.02
CA LEU A 86 12.38 -5.23 -2.74
C LEU A 86 13.82 -4.79 -2.44
N ALA A 87 14.71 -4.86 -3.43
CA ALA A 87 16.09 -4.39 -3.28
C ALA A 87 16.15 -2.88 -2.98
N ALA A 88 15.29 -2.07 -3.60
CA ALA A 88 15.17 -0.65 -3.32
C ALA A 88 14.78 -0.36 -1.86
N LEU A 89 13.76 -1.07 -1.35
CA LEU A 89 13.33 -0.95 0.04
C LEU A 89 14.40 -1.43 1.02
N ASP A 90 15.12 -2.50 0.68
CA ASP A 90 16.22 -3.05 1.49
C ASP A 90 17.40 -2.07 1.58
N ILE A 91 17.75 -1.40 0.49
CA ILE A 91 18.78 -0.35 0.48
C ILE A 91 18.41 0.79 1.43
N ILE A 92 17.16 1.28 1.39
CA ILE A 92 16.71 2.33 2.32
C ILE A 92 16.67 1.81 3.76
N GLY A 93 16.28 0.55 3.97
CA GLY A 93 16.30 -0.11 5.28
C GLY A 93 17.72 -0.14 5.87
N LYS A 94 18.70 -0.64 5.12
CA LYS A 94 20.12 -0.67 5.51
C LYS A 94 20.66 0.72 5.83
N TYR A 95 20.32 1.71 5.01
CA TYR A 95 20.69 3.10 5.28
C TYR A 95 20.09 3.62 6.59
N ASN A 96 18.79 3.35 6.82
CA ASN A 96 18.09 3.75 8.04
C ASN A 96 18.71 3.12 9.30
N THR A 97 19.15 1.86 9.23
CA THR A 97 19.88 1.20 10.31
C THR A 97 21.20 1.92 10.60
N VAL A 98 21.98 2.22 9.57
CA VAL A 98 23.28 2.89 9.69
C VAL A 98 23.15 4.29 10.32
N ILE A 99 22.17 5.10 9.89
CA ILE A 99 21.96 6.44 10.47
C ILE A 99 21.41 6.39 11.90
N SER A 100 20.56 5.41 12.22
CA SER A 100 20.03 5.24 13.58
C SER A 100 21.14 4.84 14.56
N ASN A 101 22.00 3.90 14.17
CA ASN A 101 23.11 3.45 15.00
C ASN A 101 24.18 4.54 15.17
N LEU A 102 24.47 5.30 14.10
CA LEU A 102 25.35 6.47 14.17
C LEU A 102 24.79 7.55 15.11
N ALA A 103 23.48 7.81 15.06
CA ALA A 103 22.82 8.74 15.98
C ALA A 103 22.83 8.24 17.43
N ALA A 104 22.79 6.92 17.65
CA ALA A 104 22.94 6.29 18.96
C ALA A 104 24.37 6.38 19.52
N GLY A 105 25.33 6.86 18.72
CA GLY A 105 26.73 7.04 19.15
C GLY A 105 27.59 5.79 18.99
N GLU A 106 27.14 4.81 18.21
CA GLU A 106 27.95 3.65 17.86
C GLU A 106 29.18 4.06 17.04
N SER A 107 30.33 3.42 17.29
CA SER A 107 31.57 3.81 16.64
C SER A 107 31.59 3.37 15.16
N PRO A 108 32.16 4.19 14.25
CA PRO A 108 32.23 3.87 12.82
C PRO A 108 32.88 2.50 12.53
N GLU A 109 33.83 2.08 13.36
CA GLU A 109 34.50 0.78 13.25
C GLU A 109 33.53 -0.39 13.43
N ASN A 110 32.55 -0.26 14.33
CA ASN A 110 31.51 -1.27 14.56
C ASN A 110 30.43 -1.23 13.46
N LEU A 111 30.23 -0.06 12.84
CA LEU A 111 29.27 0.12 11.74
C LEU A 111 29.82 -0.29 10.38
N LYS A 112 31.14 -0.50 10.26
CA LYS A 112 31.81 -0.79 8.99
C LYS A 112 31.13 -1.90 8.19
N GLY A 113 30.75 -3.01 8.83
CA GLY A 113 30.05 -4.11 8.16
C GLY A 113 28.68 -3.72 7.60
N GLN A 114 27.89 -2.95 8.35
CA GLN A 114 26.58 -2.46 7.89
C GLN A 114 26.73 -1.45 6.76
N ILE A 115 27.74 -0.58 6.86
CA ILE A 115 28.10 0.38 5.81
C ILE A 115 28.51 -0.36 4.54
N THR A 116 29.37 -1.39 4.63
CA THR A 116 29.77 -2.21 3.48
C THR A 116 28.57 -2.94 2.85
N GLN A 117 27.65 -3.49 3.63
CA GLN A 117 26.44 -4.13 3.09
C GLN A 117 25.53 -3.13 2.36
N PHE A 118 25.42 -1.91 2.88
CA PHE A 118 24.74 -0.82 2.21
C PHE A 118 25.45 -0.42 0.90
N GLN A 119 26.78 -0.26 0.90
CA GLN A 119 27.60 0.02 -0.30
C GLN A 119 27.39 -1.05 -1.37
N GLN A 120 27.48 -2.33 -0.98
CA GLN A 120 27.32 -3.44 -1.91
C GLN A 120 25.91 -3.47 -2.50
N GLY A 121 24.88 -3.30 -1.66
CA GLY A 121 23.49 -3.23 -2.11
C GLY A 121 23.26 -2.14 -3.15
N LEU A 122 23.89 -0.97 -2.98
CA LEU A 122 23.83 0.14 -3.92
C LEU A 122 24.55 -0.15 -5.23
N ILE A 123 25.76 -0.71 -5.18
CA ILE A 123 26.55 -1.04 -6.38
C ILE A 123 25.82 -2.11 -7.20
N SER A 124 25.19 -3.09 -6.53
CA SER A 124 24.43 -4.16 -7.17
C SER A 124 23.01 -3.75 -7.60
N PHE A 125 22.57 -2.53 -7.30
CA PHE A 125 21.21 -2.11 -7.58
C PHE A 125 21.03 -1.84 -9.07
N ASP A 126 20.49 -2.83 -9.77
CA ASP A 126 20.13 -2.69 -11.17
C ASP A 126 18.80 -1.93 -11.32
N VAL A 127 18.90 -0.71 -11.86
CA VAL A 127 17.79 0.19 -12.17
C VAL A 127 17.15 -0.09 -13.54
N THR A 128 17.79 -0.93 -14.36
CA THR A 128 17.37 -1.27 -15.72
C THR A 128 15.96 -1.88 -15.82
N PRO A 129 15.51 -2.75 -14.89
CA PRO A 129 14.18 -3.37 -14.95
C PRO A 129 13.03 -2.36 -14.80
N ILE A 130 13.30 -1.16 -14.29
CA ILE A 130 12.30 -0.10 -14.14
C ILE A 130 12.40 0.81 -15.37
N THR A 131 11.69 0.38 -16.42
CA THR A 131 11.86 0.76 -17.84
C THR A 131 11.91 2.26 -18.18
N LYS A 132 11.45 3.16 -17.31
CA LYS A 132 11.50 4.63 -17.54
C LYS A 132 12.68 5.34 -16.87
N LEU A 133 13.36 4.69 -15.93
CA LEU A 133 14.36 5.34 -15.06
C LEU A 133 15.81 4.95 -15.35
N ALA A 134 16.05 3.86 -16.07
CA ALA A 134 17.40 3.48 -16.51
C ALA A 134 18.12 4.62 -17.28
N GLN A 135 17.36 5.47 -17.97
CA GLN A 135 17.89 6.61 -18.74
C GLN A 135 18.19 7.85 -17.89
N SER A 136 17.64 7.94 -16.68
CA SER A 136 17.87 9.06 -15.76
C SER A 136 18.74 8.67 -14.56
N ALA A 137 18.86 7.38 -14.21
CA ALA A 137 19.47 6.85 -12.99
C ALA A 137 21.01 6.72 -12.99
N THR A 138 21.69 6.82 -14.14
CA THR A 138 23.16 6.68 -14.25
C THR A 138 23.98 7.66 -13.38
N PRO A 139 23.58 8.94 -13.20
CA PRO A 139 24.25 9.87 -12.27
C PRO A 139 24.08 9.52 -10.79
N PHE A 140 23.21 8.57 -10.44
CA PHE A 140 22.82 8.31 -9.05
C PHE A 140 23.75 7.33 -8.34
N LEU A 141 24.32 6.35 -9.06
CA LEU A 141 25.30 5.40 -8.51
C LEU A 141 26.57 6.11 -7.99
N GLY A 142 27.05 7.13 -8.72
CA GLY A 142 28.22 7.92 -8.33
C GLY A 142 27.99 8.88 -7.16
N VAL A 143 26.75 9.35 -6.95
CA VAL A 143 26.40 10.22 -5.80
C VAL A 143 26.14 9.40 -4.55
N LEU A 144 25.56 8.20 -4.70
CA LEU A 144 25.35 7.25 -3.62
C LEU A 144 26.66 6.76 -3.04
N SER A 145 27.61 6.33 -3.88
CA SER A 145 28.93 5.89 -3.44
C SER A 145 29.69 6.97 -2.66
N GLN A 146 29.53 8.24 -3.02
CA GLN A 146 30.12 9.38 -2.28
C GLN A 146 29.43 9.61 -0.92
N GLY A 147 28.10 9.50 -0.87
CA GLY A 147 27.34 9.55 0.38
C GLY A 147 27.77 8.48 1.37
N VAL A 148 28.13 7.28 0.88
CA VAL A 148 28.54 6.17 1.74
C VAL A 148 29.99 6.25 2.21
N ALA A 149 30.91 6.71 1.35
CA ALA A 149 32.30 6.96 1.74
C ALA A 149 32.40 7.98 2.90
N LEU A 150 31.44 8.90 2.99
CA LEU A 150 31.39 9.87 4.09
C LEU A 150 30.76 9.35 5.38
N VAL A 151 29.97 8.27 5.32
CA VAL A 151 29.54 7.54 6.53
C VAL A 151 30.73 6.84 7.18
N GLU A 152 31.66 6.31 6.39
CA GLU A 152 32.94 5.76 6.89
C GLU A 152 33.79 6.83 7.63
N ASP A 153 33.75 8.10 7.20
CA ASP A 153 34.51 9.22 7.79
C ASP A 153 33.78 10.01 8.90
N ALA A 154 32.55 9.62 9.27
CA ALA A 154 31.59 10.42 10.04
C ALA A 154 31.78 10.38 11.57
N ILE A 155 32.89 10.92 12.08
CA ILE A 155 33.11 11.14 13.53
C ILE A 155 32.61 12.56 13.93
N LYS A 156 31.39 12.66 14.51
CA LYS A 156 30.71 13.81 15.21
C LYS A 156 29.43 14.40 14.54
N ARG A 157 28.53 14.97 15.37
CA ARG A 157 27.19 15.55 15.04
C ARG A 157 27.06 16.41 13.76
N ASN A 158 28.05 17.22 13.40
CA ASN A 158 28.02 17.99 12.14
C ASN A 158 28.13 17.09 10.88
N LYS A 159 28.66 15.87 11.03
CA LYS A 159 28.84 14.90 9.95
C LYS A 159 27.64 13.96 9.75
N LEU A 160 26.84 13.67 10.78
CA LEU A 160 25.54 12.96 10.64
C LEU A 160 24.65 13.68 9.64
N ARG A 161 24.60 15.01 9.74
CA ARG A 161 23.87 15.85 8.81
C ARG A 161 24.43 15.79 7.38
N ALA A 162 25.76 15.77 7.24
CA ALA A 162 26.39 15.65 5.92
C ALA A 162 26.03 14.30 5.27
N ALA A 163 26.01 13.21 6.03
CA ALA A 163 25.55 11.90 5.57
C ALA A 163 24.07 11.94 5.12
N ILE A 164 23.18 12.53 5.93
CA ILE A 164 21.76 12.70 5.56
C ILE A 164 21.60 13.54 4.29
N ASN A 165 22.31 14.67 4.17
CA ASN A 165 22.25 15.55 3.01
C ASN A 165 22.71 14.86 1.71
N GLN A 166 23.73 14.01 1.78
CA GLN A 166 24.26 13.34 0.60
C GLN A 166 23.42 12.14 0.18
N ALA A 167 22.88 11.39 1.15
CA ALA A 167 21.92 10.32 0.88
C ALA A 167 20.52 10.84 0.49
N GLN A 168 20.21 12.12 0.77
CA GLN A 168 18.94 12.77 0.44
C GLN A 168 18.52 12.53 -1.00
N LYS A 169 19.36 12.91 -1.96
CA LYS A 169 19.06 12.85 -3.40
C LYS A 169 18.75 11.41 -3.84
N PRO A 170 19.58 10.41 -3.54
CA PRO A 170 19.32 9.07 -4.03
C PRO A 170 18.21 8.31 -3.29
N VAL A 171 18.07 8.45 -1.97
CA VAL A 171 16.92 7.83 -1.26
C VAL A 171 15.61 8.45 -1.75
N SER A 172 15.58 9.76 -1.99
CA SER A 172 14.42 10.43 -2.58
C SER A 172 14.09 9.90 -3.98
N ALA A 173 15.11 9.65 -4.81
CA ALA A 173 14.92 9.08 -6.14
C ALA A 173 14.36 7.66 -6.07
N ILE A 174 14.90 6.80 -5.18
CA ILE A 174 14.36 5.45 -4.97
C ILE A 174 12.89 5.51 -4.54
N LEU A 175 12.52 6.43 -3.64
CA LEU A 175 11.13 6.61 -3.22
C LEU A 175 10.22 7.10 -4.35
N ASP A 176 10.71 7.98 -5.23
CA ASP A 176 9.98 8.42 -6.43
C ASP A 176 9.73 7.25 -7.39
N ILE A 177 10.77 6.43 -7.61
CA ILE A 177 10.69 5.22 -8.43
C ILE A 177 9.59 4.30 -7.90
N LEU A 178 9.62 3.98 -6.60
CA LEU A 178 8.64 3.10 -5.98
C LEU A 178 7.21 3.68 -6.06
N ALA A 179 7.07 5.00 -6.00
CA ALA A 179 5.77 5.68 -6.08
C ALA A 179 5.19 5.70 -7.50
N GLU A 180 6.02 5.97 -8.51
CA GLU A 180 5.61 5.90 -9.93
C GLU A 180 5.22 4.46 -10.30
N ASP A 181 6.00 3.50 -9.82
CA ASP A 181 5.85 2.09 -10.15
C ASP A 181 4.71 1.39 -9.40
N ALA A 182 4.16 2.00 -8.35
CA ALA A 182 2.95 1.53 -7.70
C ALA A 182 1.73 1.51 -8.64
N GLY A 183 1.76 2.23 -9.78
CA GLY A 183 0.78 2.09 -10.85
C GLY A 183 0.78 0.69 -11.48
N SER A 184 1.95 0.07 -11.67
CA SER A 184 2.01 -1.27 -12.25
C SER A 184 1.37 -2.35 -11.37
N LEU A 185 1.37 -2.17 -10.04
CA LEU A 185 0.67 -3.07 -9.11
C LEU A 185 -0.85 -2.98 -9.27
N GLU A 186 -1.35 -1.78 -9.55
CA GLU A 186 -2.76 -1.49 -9.81
C GLU A 186 -3.23 -2.21 -11.07
N ASP A 187 -2.43 -2.13 -12.14
CA ASP A 187 -2.69 -2.76 -13.45
C ASP A 187 -2.74 -4.30 -13.38
N ILE A 188 -2.28 -4.90 -12.29
CA ILE A 188 -2.31 -6.35 -12.07
C ILE A 188 -3.45 -6.73 -11.14
N LEU A 189 -3.50 -6.12 -9.96
CA LEU A 189 -4.39 -6.54 -8.88
C LEU A 189 -5.85 -6.18 -9.14
N VAL A 190 -6.10 -4.98 -9.69
CA VAL A 190 -7.46 -4.48 -9.89
C VAL A 190 -8.18 -5.19 -11.03
N PRO A 191 -7.58 -5.35 -12.23
CA PRO A 191 -8.25 -6.07 -13.32
C PRO A 191 -8.57 -7.52 -12.95
N GLU A 192 -7.70 -8.18 -12.19
CA GLU A 192 -7.97 -9.55 -11.75
C GLU A 192 -9.20 -9.65 -10.84
N LEU A 193 -9.32 -8.75 -9.86
CA LEU A 193 -10.49 -8.72 -8.98
C LEU A 193 -11.77 -8.40 -9.76
N LYS A 194 -11.71 -7.48 -10.72
CA LYS A 194 -12.85 -7.17 -11.61
C LYS A 194 -13.23 -8.36 -12.49
N ARG A 195 -12.24 -9.08 -13.03
CA ARG A 195 -12.46 -10.31 -13.80
C ARG A 195 -13.17 -11.39 -12.97
N GLN A 196 -12.81 -11.54 -11.69
CA GLN A 196 -13.51 -12.46 -10.78
C GLN A 196 -14.94 -11.99 -10.45
N GLN A 197 -15.19 -10.68 -10.49
CA GLN A 197 -16.47 -10.06 -10.21
C GLN A 197 -17.47 -10.18 -11.38
N ASP A 198 -17.00 -10.08 -12.63
CA ASP A 198 -17.83 -10.06 -13.85
C ASP A 198 -18.77 -11.28 -14.03
N PRO A 199 -18.37 -12.53 -13.69
CA PRO A 199 -19.25 -13.69 -13.73
C PRO A 199 -20.50 -13.53 -12.86
N TYR A 200 -20.37 -12.97 -11.66
CA TYR A 200 -21.49 -12.77 -10.76
C TYR A 200 -22.46 -11.71 -11.28
N ARG A 201 -21.95 -10.65 -11.91
CA ARG A 201 -22.78 -9.66 -12.60
C ARG A 201 -23.59 -10.31 -13.72
N SER A 202 -22.92 -11.09 -14.55
CA SER A 202 -23.53 -11.81 -15.67
C SER A 202 -24.57 -12.83 -15.19
N GLN A 203 -24.28 -13.51 -14.07
CA GLN A 203 -25.18 -14.47 -13.43
C GLN A 203 -26.45 -13.78 -12.92
N VAL A 204 -26.33 -12.66 -12.21
CA VAL A 204 -27.49 -11.87 -11.77
C VAL A 204 -28.34 -11.39 -12.95
N ASP A 205 -27.72 -10.92 -14.02
CA ASP A 205 -28.43 -10.48 -15.23
C ASP A 205 -29.16 -11.65 -15.92
N SER A 206 -28.56 -12.84 -15.97
CA SER A 206 -29.16 -14.06 -16.50
C SER A 206 -30.33 -14.55 -15.65
N LEU A 207 -30.13 -14.66 -14.33
CA LEU A 207 -31.15 -15.10 -13.37
C LEU A 207 -32.33 -14.14 -13.33
N SER A 208 -32.09 -12.83 -13.37
CA SER A 208 -33.16 -11.82 -13.44
C SER A 208 -34.01 -11.97 -14.70
N ARG A 209 -33.40 -12.30 -15.84
CA ARG A 209 -34.14 -12.57 -17.09
C ARG A 209 -35.01 -13.82 -16.98
N ARG A 210 -34.50 -14.89 -16.36
CA ARG A 210 -35.25 -16.13 -16.09
C ARG A 210 -36.41 -15.89 -15.12
N LEU A 211 -36.16 -15.10 -14.07
CA LEU A 211 -37.18 -14.70 -13.10
C LEU A 211 -38.30 -13.90 -13.78
N ASN A 212 -37.95 -12.92 -14.61
CA ASN A 212 -38.91 -12.14 -15.39
C ASN A 212 -39.76 -12.99 -16.35
N ALA A 213 -39.15 -13.97 -17.01
CA ALA A 213 -39.88 -14.85 -17.93
C ALA A 213 -40.96 -15.63 -17.17
N ARG A 214 -40.61 -16.23 -16.03
CA ARG A 214 -41.55 -16.99 -15.19
C ARG A 214 -42.65 -16.12 -14.60
N ILE A 215 -42.30 -14.94 -14.11
CA ILE A 215 -43.28 -14.06 -13.45
C ILE A 215 -44.33 -13.50 -14.43
N LYS A 216 -43.99 -13.34 -15.71
CA LYS A 216 -44.96 -12.92 -16.73
C LYS A 216 -46.09 -13.95 -16.94
N GLU A 217 -45.85 -15.21 -16.60
CA GLU A 217 -46.81 -16.31 -16.76
C GLU A 217 -47.71 -16.48 -15.53
N LEU A 218 -47.40 -15.79 -14.43
CA LEU A 218 -48.05 -15.96 -13.13
C LEU A 218 -48.81 -14.71 -12.71
N LYS A 219 -49.94 -14.93 -12.04
CA LYS A 219 -50.76 -13.87 -11.45
C LYS A 219 -50.05 -13.25 -10.24
N SER A 220 -50.20 -11.95 -10.05
CA SER A 220 -49.60 -11.26 -8.90
C SER A 220 -50.22 -11.75 -7.59
N THR A 221 -49.36 -12.12 -6.64
CA THR A 221 -49.71 -12.43 -5.25
C THR A 221 -48.75 -11.66 -4.33
N SER A 222 -49.14 -11.46 -3.07
CA SER A 222 -48.26 -10.81 -2.07
C SER A 222 -46.91 -11.52 -1.91
N GLU A 223 -46.89 -12.84 -2.06
CA GLU A 223 -45.67 -13.66 -1.99
C GLU A 223 -44.76 -13.42 -3.18
N ILE A 224 -45.31 -13.40 -4.41
CA ILE A 224 -44.54 -13.08 -5.63
C ILE A 224 -44.03 -11.64 -5.57
N GLU A 225 -44.82 -10.70 -5.07
CA GLU A 225 -44.41 -9.30 -4.88
C GLU A 225 -43.26 -9.18 -3.86
N ALA A 226 -43.29 -9.93 -2.77
CA ALA A 226 -42.20 -9.96 -1.79
C ALA A 226 -40.91 -10.56 -2.38
N LEU A 227 -41.02 -11.62 -3.18
CA LEU A 227 -39.88 -12.24 -3.88
C LEU A 227 -39.27 -11.30 -4.93
N LEU A 228 -40.12 -10.58 -5.67
CA LEU A 228 -39.70 -9.54 -6.60
C LEU A 228 -38.94 -8.42 -5.93
N GLU A 229 -39.42 -7.96 -4.77
CA GLU A 229 -38.76 -6.88 -4.03
C GLU A 229 -37.38 -7.32 -3.51
N LYS A 230 -37.25 -8.56 -3.02
CA LYS A 230 -35.94 -9.12 -2.62
C LYS A 230 -34.94 -9.15 -3.77
N ALA A 231 -35.34 -9.72 -4.92
CA ALA A 231 -34.46 -9.77 -6.09
C ALA A 231 -34.14 -8.37 -6.65
N SER A 232 -35.10 -7.45 -6.62
CA SER A 232 -34.90 -6.05 -7.00
C SER A 232 -33.91 -5.35 -6.07
N ALA A 233 -34.03 -5.55 -4.75
CA ALA A 233 -33.10 -5.01 -3.76
C ALA A 233 -31.69 -5.55 -3.94
N ALA A 234 -31.54 -6.86 -4.13
CA ALA A 234 -30.24 -7.50 -4.42
C ALA A 234 -29.57 -6.86 -5.64
N ARG A 235 -30.32 -6.66 -6.73
CA ARG A 235 -29.75 -6.08 -7.95
C ARG A 235 -29.48 -4.58 -7.87
N ARG A 236 -30.39 -3.79 -7.26
CA ARG A 236 -30.15 -2.36 -7.00
C ARG A 236 -28.86 -2.15 -6.24
N SER A 237 -28.57 -3.07 -5.32
CA SER A 237 -27.40 -2.98 -4.49
C SER A 237 -26.06 -3.29 -5.19
N MET A 238 -26.07 -3.74 -6.45
CA MET A 238 -24.88 -3.94 -7.30
C MET A 238 -24.63 -2.79 -8.29
N ASN A 239 -25.60 -1.91 -8.53
CA ASN A 239 -25.49 -0.83 -9.50
C ASN A 239 -25.26 0.51 -8.78
N ARG A 240 -24.09 1.14 -8.99
CA ARG A 240 -23.79 2.50 -8.50
C ARG A 240 -24.60 3.59 -9.21
N ASP A 241 -25.08 3.32 -10.43
CA ASP A 241 -25.83 4.29 -11.25
C ASP A 241 -27.29 3.84 -11.46
N GLY A 242 -28.16 4.38 -10.61
CA GLY A 242 -29.54 4.83 -10.86
C GLY A 242 -30.56 3.98 -11.62
N ASP A 243 -30.29 3.38 -12.77
CA ASP A 243 -31.24 3.66 -13.86
C ASP A 243 -31.94 2.50 -14.58
N LYS A 244 -32.12 1.32 -13.97
CA LYS A 244 -33.11 0.38 -14.51
C LYS A 244 -33.94 -0.33 -13.45
N PRO A 245 -35.26 -0.16 -13.57
CA PRO A 245 -36.27 -1.15 -13.30
C PRO A 245 -35.85 -2.59 -13.55
N ILE A 246 -35.42 -3.39 -12.57
CA ILE A 246 -35.30 -4.83 -12.82
C ILE A 246 -36.40 -5.51 -12.04
N LEU A 247 -37.48 -5.76 -12.78
CA LEU A 247 -38.30 -6.96 -12.83
C LEU A 247 -39.72 -6.50 -13.23
N HIS A 248 -40.29 -7.11 -14.28
CA HIS A 248 -41.63 -6.76 -14.73
C HIS A 248 -42.66 -7.16 -13.67
N ARG A 249 -43.67 -6.33 -13.45
CA ARG A 249 -44.78 -6.70 -12.57
C ARG A 249 -45.57 -7.86 -13.19
N PRO A 250 -46.07 -8.80 -12.37
CA PRO A 250 -46.89 -9.90 -12.84
C PRO A 250 -48.20 -9.37 -13.46
N SER A 251 -48.79 -10.11 -14.40
CA SER A 251 -50.04 -9.71 -15.05
C SER A 251 -51.24 -10.13 -14.22
N ALA A 252 -52.27 -9.28 -14.10
CA ALA A 252 -53.52 -9.63 -13.43
C ALA A 252 -54.32 -10.74 -14.16
N ASN A 253 -54.03 -10.94 -15.46
CA ASN A 253 -54.71 -11.89 -16.34
C ASN A 253 -53.92 -13.21 -16.54
N ALA A 254 -52.90 -13.46 -15.72
CA ALA A 254 -52.05 -14.64 -15.79
C ALA A 254 -52.59 -15.80 -14.93
N THR A 255 -51.94 -16.96 -15.02
CA THR A 255 -52.35 -18.18 -14.31
C THR A 255 -52.07 -18.08 -12.81
N ASP A 256 -52.96 -18.63 -11.97
CA ASP A 256 -52.72 -18.68 -10.53
C ASP A 256 -51.48 -19.55 -10.24
N PRO A 257 -50.53 -19.08 -9.40
CA PRO A 257 -49.30 -19.80 -9.13
C PRO A 257 -49.53 -21.09 -8.36
N THR A 258 -48.87 -22.17 -8.79
CA THR A 258 -48.83 -23.43 -8.04
C THR A 258 -47.75 -23.38 -6.95
N PRO A 259 -47.79 -24.27 -5.94
CA PRO A 259 -46.70 -24.39 -4.97
C PRO A 259 -45.34 -24.62 -5.64
N SER A 260 -45.30 -25.41 -6.72
CA SER A 260 -44.06 -25.65 -7.47
C SER A 260 -43.54 -24.40 -8.18
N ASP A 261 -44.42 -23.50 -8.62
CA ASP A 261 -44.01 -22.22 -9.21
C ASP A 261 -43.37 -21.32 -8.16
N LEU A 262 -43.97 -21.26 -6.97
CA LEU A 262 -43.45 -20.49 -5.83
C LEU A 262 -42.07 -21.03 -5.40
N ASP A 263 -41.91 -22.35 -5.28
CA ASP A 263 -40.62 -22.97 -4.95
C ASP A 263 -39.53 -22.63 -5.99
N ALA A 264 -39.88 -22.66 -7.27
CA ALA A 264 -38.96 -22.31 -8.35
C ALA A 264 -38.57 -20.82 -8.31
N LEU A 265 -39.50 -19.93 -7.98
CA LEU A 265 -39.23 -18.50 -7.80
C LEU A 265 -38.34 -18.26 -6.59
N VAL A 266 -38.60 -18.91 -5.45
CA VAL A 266 -37.76 -18.83 -4.24
C VAL A 266 -36.32 -19.22 -4.56
N LEU A 267 -36.12 -20.33 -5.27
CA LEU A 267 -34.78 -20.78 -5.65
C LEU A 267 -34.07 -19.79 -6.58
N LEU A 268 -34.77 -19.23 -7.56
CA LEU A 268 -34.19 -18.22 -8.46
C LEU A 268 -33.83 -16.93 -7.71
N VAL A 269 -34.69 -16.45 -6.81
CA VAL A 269 -34.41 -15.26 -5.99
C VAL A 269 -33.22 -15.51 -5.07
N GLY A 270 -33.15 -16.66 -4.40
CA GLY A 270 -32.01 -17.02 -3.56
C GLY A 270 -30.69 -17.06 -4.34
N GLN A 271 -30.70 -17.55 -5.59
CA GLN A 271 -29.52 -17.51 -6.46
C GLN A 271 -29.12 -16.08 -6.86
N VAL A 272 -30.08 -15.19 -7.09
CA VAL A 272 -29.82 -13.76 -7.36
C VAL A 272 -29.19 -13.10 -6.14
N GLU A 273 -29.74 -13.33 -4.95
CA GLU A 273 -29.23 -12.77 -3.69
C GLU A 273 -27.80 -13.25 -3.42
N MET A 274 -27.53 -14.55 -3.52
CA MET A 274 -26.19 -15.11 -3.34
C MET A 274 -25.18 -14.53 -4.33
N SER A 275 -25.53 -14.47 -5.62
CA SER A 275 -24.65 -13.91 -6.63
C SER A 275 -24.38 -12.41 -6.41
N ALA A 276 -25.38 -11.66 -5.93
CA ALA A 276 -25.22 -10.25 -5.58
C ALA A 276 -24.33 -10.04 -4.35
N ILE A 277 -24.42 -10.93 -3.35
CA ILE A 277 -23.54 -10.91 -2.17
C ILE A 277 -22.08 -11.14 -2.59
N GLU A 278 -21.80 -12.17 -3.40
CA GLU A 278 -20.45 -12.45 -3.88
C GLU A 278 -19.89 -11.30 -4.75
N PHE A 279 -20.73 -10.74 -5.64
CA PHE A 279 -20.35 -9.55 -6.42
C PHE A 279 -19.92 -8.38 -5.53
N LYS A 280 -20.68 -8.09 -4.47
CA LYS A 280 -20.37 -7.00 -3.54
C LYS A 280 -19.13 -7.25 -2.71
N LYS A 281 -18.91 -8.50 -2.31
CA LYS A 281 -17.70 -8.89 -1.59
C LYS A 281 -16.46 -8.54 -2.43
N LEU A 282 -16.48 -8.92 -3.71
CA LEU A 282 -15.43 -8.57 -4.66
C LEU A 282 -15.37 -7.06 -4.94
N GLU A 283 -16.52 -6.36 -4.98
CA GLU A 283 -16.55 -4.90 -5.10
C GLU A 283 -15.83 -4.21 -3.94
N ALA A 284 -16.11 -4.65 -2.71
CA ALA A 284 -15.47 -4.15 -1.50
C ALA A 284 -13.96 -4.42 -1.53
N GLN A 285 -13.53 -5.59 -1.99
CA GLN A 285 -12.11 -5.90 -2.18
C GLN A 285 -11.46 -4.99 -3.23
N VAL A 286 -12.12 -4.72 -4.36
CA VAL A 286 -11.63 -3.78 -5.38
C VAL A 286 -11.46 -2.39 -4.78
N GLN A 287 -12.46 -1.87 -4.04
CA GLN A 287 -12.36 -0.56 -3.39
C GLN A 287 -11.25 -0.52 -2.34
N ALA A 288 -11.15 -1.53 -1.48
CA ALA A 288 -10.09 -1.63 -0.47
C ALA A 288 -8.69 -1.71 -1.13
N GLN A 289 -8.56 -2.41 -2.26
CA GLN A 289 -7.31 -2.50 -3.01
C GLN A 289 -6.91 -1.15 -3.63
N TYR A 290 -7.86 -0.37 -4.15
CA TYR A 290 -7.61 1.00 -4.61
C TYR A 290 -7.16 1.91 -3.46
N VAL A 291 -7.83 1.85 -2.30
CA VAL A 291 -7.47 2.63 -1.12
C VAL A 291 -6.06 2.28 -0.64
N LEU A 292 -5.70 0.98 -0.61
CA LEU A 292 -4.37 0.52 -0.24
C LEU A 292 -3.29 1.07 -1.17
N LEU A 293 -3.48 0.95 -2.48
CA LEU A 293 -2.49 1.40 -3.48
C LEU A 293 -2.31 2.92 -3.46
N ASN A 294 -3.40 3.69 -3.34
CA ASN A 294 -3.32 5.14 -3.22
C ASN A 294 -2.62 5.57 -1.91
N THR A 295 -2.96 4.92 -0.80
CA THR A 295 -2.33 5.18 0.49
C THR A 295 -0.85 4.80 0.48
N TYR A 296 -0.47 3.74 -0.22
CA TYR A 296 0.92 3.35 -0.41
C TYR A 296 1.72 4.42 -1.15
N LYS A 297 1.22 4.92 -2.29
CA LYS A 297 1.81 6.05 -3.04
C LYS A 297 1.98 7.30 -2.17
N ASN A 298 0.95 7.64 -1.40
CA ASN A 298 0.97 8.78 -0.47
C ASN A 298 1.98 8.59 0.66
N THR A 299 2.12 7.37 1.15
CA THR A 299 3.07 7.03 2.23
C THR A 299 4.51 7.15 1.75
N LEU A 300 4.84 6.67 0.54
CA LEU A 300 6.17 6.86 -0.06
C LEU A 300 6.50 8.34 -0.27
N SER A 301 5.53 9.11 -0.76
CA SER A 301 5.66 10.57 -0.92
C SER A 301 5.89 11.28 0.42
N ALA A 302 5.19 10.88 1.48
CA ALA A 302 5.37 11.41 2.82
C ALA A 302 6.71 10.97 3.44
N ALA A 303 7.15 9.74 3.21
CA ALA A 303 8.47 9.24 3.61
C ALA A 303 9.57 10.10 2.99
N LYS A 304 9.46 10.41 1.69
CA LYS A 304 10.40 11.31 0.99
C LYS A 304 10.42 12.70 1.63
N ARG A 305 9.25 13.30 1.87
CA ARG A 305 9.17 14.63 2.53
C ARG A 305 9.79 14.61 3.92
N ALA A 306 9.51 13.58 4.73
CA ALA A 306 10.09 13.42 6.06
C ALA A 306 11.61 13.27 5.98
N PHE A 307 12.10 12.47 5.04
CA PHE A 307 13.54 12.27 4.83
C PHE A 307 14.26 13.56 4.43
N ILE A 308 13.70 14.31 3.48
CA ILE A 308 14.20 15.63 3.09
C ILE A 308 14.18 16.60 4.27
N ALA A 309 13.14 16.53 5.12
CA ALA A 309 13.07 17.39 6.29
C ALA A 309 14.15 17.06 7.33
N LEU A 310 14.57 15.79 7.48
CA LEU A 310 15.67 15.40 8.38
C LEU A 310 16.99 16.12 8.06
N ALA A 311 17.24 16.43 6.78
CA ALA A 311 18.38 17.24 6.32
C ALA A 311 18.27 18.74 6.69
N SER A 312 17.03 19.24 6.83
CA SER A 312 16.72 20.66 7.03
C SER A 312 17.19 21.19 8.39
N ASN A 313 17.47 22.49 8.46
CA ASN A 313 17.74 23.22 9.70
C ASN A 313 16.47 23.59 10.48
N VAL A 314 15.31 23.52 9.83
CA VAL A 314 14.06 24.05 10.36
C VAL A 314 13.33 22.96 11.15
N GLU A 315 13.29 23.13 12.48
CA GLU A 315 12.61 22.18 13.39
C GLU A 315 11.12 22.02 13.06
N ALA A 316 10.42 23.12 12.79
CA ALA A 316 9.01 23.07 12.41
C ALA A 316 8.77 22.20 11.17
N SER A 317 9.63 22.29 10.15
CA SER A 317 9.53 21.47 8.94
C SER A 317 9.75 19.99 9.23
N ARG A 318 10.69 19.64 10.12
CA ARG A 318 10.91 18.24 10.56
C ARG A 318 9.70 17.66 11.25
N ILE A 319 9.17 18.38 12.24
CA ILE A 319 8.02 17.92 13.03
C ILE A 319 6.81 17.71 12.11
N VAL A 320 6.53 18.67 11.22
CA VAL A 320 5.39 18.59 10.30
C VAL A 320 5.52 17.42 9.34
N ALA A 321 6.68 17.28 8.68
CA ALA A 321 6.89 16.21 7.70
C ALA A 321 6.91 14.81 8.34
N THR A 322 7.54 14.68 9.51
CA THR A 322 7.55 13.41 10.27
C THR A 322 6.14 13.05 10.73
N ARG A 323 5.36 14.02 11.23
CA ARG A 323 3.97 13.78 11.64
C ARG A 323 3.08 13.36 10.47
N ASP A 324 3.22 14.00 9.31
CA ASP A 324 2.50 13.59 8.10
C ASP A 324 2.89 12.15 7.72
N PHE A 325 4.18 11.80 7.76
CA PHE A 325 4.62 10.44 7.47
C PHE A 325 4.08 9.39 8.45
N ILE A 326 4.06 9.68 9.75
CA ILE A 326 3.43 8.82 10.77
C ILE A 326 1.95 8.63 10.44
N LYS A 327 1.23 9.72 10.13
CA LYS A 327 -0.19 9.66 9.76
C LYS A 327 -0.41 8.77 8.55
N GLN A 328 0.35 8.95 7.47
CA GLN A 328 0.23 8.12 6.28
C GLN A 328 0.55 6.64 6.56
N THR A 329 1.56 6.37 7.40
CA THR A 329 1.91 5.00 7.81
C THR A 329 0.76 4.33 8.56
N LEU A 330 0.06 5.08 9.43
CA LEU A 330 -1.13 4.58 10.12
C LEU A 330 -2.29 4.33 9.14
N GLU A 331 -2.53 5.23 8.19
CA GLU A 331 -3.53 5.03 7.14
C GLU A 331 -3.19 3.81 6.26
N LEU A 332 -1.92 3.56 5.97
CA LEU A 332 -1.49 2.38 5.21
C LEU A 332 -1.82 1.09 5.95
N ARG A 333 -1.57 1.07 7.27
CA ARG A 333 -1.93 -0.07 8.12
C ARG A 333 -3.44 -0.30 8.13
N LYS A 334 -4.23 0.77 8.28
CA LYS A 334 -5.70 0.69 8.22
C LYS A 334 -6.18 0.17 6.86
N ALA A 335 -5.63 0.66 5.75
CA ALA A 335 -6.00 0.21 4.41
C ALA A 335 -5.63 -1.27 4.20
N THR A 336 -4.51 -1.71 4.76
CA THR A 336 -4.10 -3.13 4.73
C THR A 336 -5.09 -4.00 5.50
N LEU A 337 -5.50 -3.58 6.71
CA LEU A 337 -6.51 -4.27 7.52
C LEU A 337 -7.87 -4.30 6.82
N GLN A 338 -8.33 -3.17 6.27
CA GLN A 338 -9.58 -3.09 5.51
C GLN A 338 -9.60 -4.07 4.33
N LEU A 339 -8.47 -4.24 3.63
CA LEU A 339 -8.37 -5.22 2.56
C LEU A 339 -8.38 -6.66 3.09
N GLN A 340 -7.80 -6.93 4.26
CA GLN A 340 -7.90 -8.25 4.89
C GLN A 340 -9.31 -8.58 5.34
N GLU A 341 -10.04 -7.60 5.90
CA GLU A 341 -11.44 -7.73 6.32
C GLU A 341 -12.40 -7.90 5.13
N ALA A 342 -12.04 -7.38 3.95
CA ALA A 342 -12.84 -7.54 2.74
C ALA A 342 -12.67 -8.92 2.07
N LYS A 343 -11.62 -9.68 2.41
CA LYS A 343 -11.33 -11.02 1.85
C LYS A 343 -12.25 -12.10 2.39
#